data_AF-A0A7S4GK64-F1
#
_entry.id   AF-A0A7S4GK64-F1
#
_cell.length_a   1.000
_cell.length_b   1.000
_cell.length_c   1.000
_cell.angle_alpha   90.00
_cell.angle_beta   90.00
_cell.angle_gamma   90.00
#
_symmetry.space_group_name_H-M   'P 1'
#
loop_
_entity.id
_entity.type
_entity.pdbx_description
1 polymer ?
#
loop_
_entity_poly.entity_id
_entity_poly.type
_entity_poly.pdbx_seq_one_letter_code
_entity_poly.pdbx_strand_id
1 'polypeptide(L)'
;VNKVNQNTFGGLFKSKKTKWIVDLYNRTIVYLSTAGSLRHEFQGSLVTSVEPDFTNQLQLTIGFKDLSHGSKEQLYVLQFESPQHREAFHESIRAMQDIPLWCPPLCKAGQPQSTIT
;
A
#
# COMPACT_ATOMS: atom_id res chain seq x y z
N VAL A 1 -16.82 -23.86 -17.37
CA VAL A 1 -16.57 -24.26 -15.95
C VAL A 1 -15.07 -24.33 -15.74
N ASN A 2 -14.58 -23.49 -14.82
CA ASN A 2 -13.33 -23.53 -14.04
C ASN A 2 -11.98 -23.84 -14.72
N LYS A 3 -11.17 -22.79 -14.86
CA LYS A 3 -9.72 -22.87 -14.60
C LYS A 3 -9.41 -21.99 -13.39
N VAL A 4 -9.43 -22.62 -12.21
CA VAL A 4 -8.85 -22.05 -10.99
C VAL A 4 -7.34 -22.11 -11.18
N ASN A 5 -6.71 -20.95 -11.32
CA ASN A 5 -5.27 -20.84 -11.47
C ASN A 5 -4.64 -21.05 -10.09
N GLN A 6 -4.26 -22.29 -9.81
CA GLN A 6 -3.42 -22.67 -8.69
C GLN A 6 -2.04 -22.06 -8.90
N ASN A 7 -1.64 -21.11 -8.06
CA ASN A 7 -0.24 -20.79 -7.85
C ASN A 7 0.03 -20.58 -6.35
N THR A 8 0.62 -21.64 -5.78
CA THR A 8 1.50 -21.65 -4.61
C THR A 8 0.85 -21.56 -3.22
N PHE A 9 0.35 -22.70 -2.73
CA PHE A 9 0.42 -23.03 -1.30
C PHE A 9 1.79 -23.66 -1.03
N GLY A 10 2.68 -22.92 -0.37
CA GLY A 10 3.99 -23.39 0.10
C GLY A 10 4.03 -23.45 1.61
N GLY A 11 4.18 -24.66 2.16
CA GLY A 11 4.27 -24.92 3.60
C GLY A 11 5.54 -24.37 4.28
N LEU A 12 5.56 -24.57 5.62
CA LEU A 12 6.49 -24.07 6.66
C LEU A 12 6.12 -22.70 7.27
N PHE A 13 5.12 -22.72 8.16
CA PHE A 13 4.84 -21.67 9.13
C PHE A 13 5.97 -21.56 10.18
N LYS A 14 7.08 -20.94 9.78
CA LYS A 14 7.91 -20.10 10.67
C LYS A 14 7.77 -18.69 10.13
N SER A 15 6.71 -18.01 10.58
CA SER A 15 6.40 -16.63 10.20
C SER A 15 7.66 -15.76 10.32
N LYS A 16 8.26 -15.41 9.17
CA LYS A 16 9.17 -14.27 9.10
C LYS A 16 8.27 -13.07 9.35
N LYS A 17 8.22 -12.56 10.58
CA LYS A 17 7.50 -11.34 10.97
C LYS A 17 7.96 -10.17 10.08
N THR A 18 7.31 -9.99 8.96
CA THR A 18 7.46 -8.79 8.14
C THR A 18 6.66 -7.67 8.81
N LYS A 19 7.16 -6.45 8.70
CA LYS A 19 6.47 -5.28 9.27
C LYS A 19 6.06 -4.36 8.14
N TRP A 20 4.80 -3.97 8.17
CA TRP A 20 4.25 -2.94 7.30
C TRP A 20 4.02 -1.70 8.14
N ILE A 21 4.46 -0.55 7.64
CA ILE A 21 4.32 0.73 8.31
C ILE A 21 3.67 1.69 7.33
N VAL A 22 2.71 2.48 7.80
CA VAL A 22 2.19 3.62 7.07
C VAL A 22 2.87 4.86 7.61
N ASP A 23 3.65 5.54 6.77
CA ASP A 23 4.22 6.84 7.08
C ASP A 23 3.27 7.92 6.56
N LEU A 24 2.48 8.50 7.46
CA LEU A 24 1.52 9.55 7.13
C LEU A 24 2.18 10.86 6.66
N TYR A 25 3.41 11.13 7.13
CA TYR A 25 4.11 12.37 6.80
C TYR A 25 4.68 12.30 5.39
N ASN A 26 5.40 11.22 5.08
CA ASN A 26 5.95 11.01 3.74
C ASN A 26 4.93 10.44 2.75
N ARG A 27 3.74 10.06 3.24
CA ARG A 27 2.65 9.43 2.46
C ARG A 27 3.13 8.17 1.76
N THR A 28 3.87 7.34 2.48
CA THR A 28 4.40 6.08 1.97
C THR A 28 3.95 4.91 2.81
N ILE A 29 3.91 3.74 2.17
CA ILE A 29 3.73 2.46 2.84
C ILE A 29 5.06 1.73 2.75
N VAL A 30 5.63 1.41 3.90
CA VAL A 30 6.96 0.84 4.02
C VAL A 30 6.86 -0.63 4.40
N TYR A 31 7.53 -1.47 3.61
CA TYR A 31 7.73 -2.87 3.87
C TYR A 31 9.13 -3.11 4.45
N LEU A 32 9.18 -3.59 5.70
CA LEU A 32 10.42 -3.91 6.41
C LEU A 32 10.63 -5.42 6.52
N SER A 33 11.90 -5.81 6.47
CA SER A 33 12.32 -7.16 6.84
C SER A 33 12.18 -7.41 8.35
N THR A 34 12.30 -8.68 8.75
CA THR A 34 12.36 -9.09 10.18
C THR A 34 13.46 -8.38 10.97
N ALA A 35 14.55 -7.97 10.32
CA ALA A 35 15.67 -7.24 10.94
C ALA A 35 15.43 -5.72 11.00
N GLY A 36 14.26 -5.24 10.57
CA GLY A 36 13.94 -3.80 10.51
C GLY A 36 14.53 -3.08 9.29
N SER A 37 15.32 -3.75 8.46
CA SER A 37 15.84 -3.15 7.22
C SER A 37 14.72 -2.90 6.22
N LEU A 38 14.72 -1.72 5.61
CA LEU A 38 13.83 -1.34 4.51
C LEU A 38 14.00 -2.32 3.34
N ARG A 39 12.90 -2.90 2.89
CA ARG A 39 12.88 -3.78 1.72
C ARG A 39 12.24 -3.10 0.53
N HIS A 40 11.15 -2.40 0.77
CA HIS A 40 10.44 -1.67 -0.27
C HIS A 40 9.66 -0.51 0.33
N GLU A 41 9.50 0.55 -0.45
CA GLU A 41 8.71 1.72 -0.12
C GLU A 41 7.73 1.95 -1.27
N PHE A 42 6.45 2.03 -0.95
CA PHE A 42 5.38 2.30 -1.89
C PHE A 42 4.86 3.71 -1.67
N GLN A 43 4.72 4.48 -2.74
CA GLN A 43 4.03 5.76 -2.68
C GLN A 43 2.54 5.52 -2.43
N GLY A 44 1.95 6.24 -1.47
CA GLY A 44 0.53 6.11 -1.11
C GLY A 44 -0.41 6.44 -2.26
N SER A 45 0.02 7.28 -3.20
CA SER A 45 -0.70 7.61 -4.44
C SER A 45 -0.84 6.43 -5.40
N LEU A 46 -0.07 5.36 -5.20
CA LEU A 46 -0.15 4.15 -6.00
C LEU A 46 -1.11 3.11 -5.41
N VAL A 47 -1.64 3.34 -4.21
CA VAL A 47 -2.64 2.45 -3.62
C VAL A 47 -3.92 2.52 -4.45
N THR A 48 -4.33 1.37 -5.00
CA THR A 48 -5.53 1.24 -5.83
C THR A 48 -6.71 0.65 -5.09
N SER A 49 -6.44 -0.23 -4.13
CA SER A 49 -7.45 -0.93 -3.34
C SER A 49 -6.93 -1.26 -1.95
N VAL A 50 -7.82 -1.23 -0.95
CA VAL A 50 -7.55 -1.68 0.41
C VAL A 50 -8.79 -2.41 0.91
N GLU A 51 -8.74 -3.73 0.90
CA GLU A 51 -9.91 -4.61 1.06
C GLU A 51 -9.71 -5.49 2.30
N PRO A 52 -10.46 -5.27 3.40
CA PRO A 52 -10.48 -6.18 4.53
C PRO A 52 -11.14 -7.51 4.15
N ASP A 53 -10.59 -8.63 4.59
CA ASP A 53 -11.25 -9.93 4.43
C ASP A 53 -12.38 -10.08 5.46
N PHE A 54 -13.61 -10.24 4.97
CA PHE A 54 -14.81 -10.41 5.80
C PHE A 54 -14.93 -11.81 6.42
N THR A 55 -14.25 -12.80 5.84
CA THR A 55 -14.21 -14.18 6.36
C THR A 55 -13.05 -14.37 7.34
N ASN A 56 -11.94 -13.64 7.15
CA ASN A 56 -10.79 -13.63 8.04
C ASN A 56 -10.48 -12.21 8.54
N GLN A 57 -10.99 -11.86 9.72
CA GLN A 57 -10.83 -10.53 10.32
C GLN A 57 -9.38 -10.12 10.61
N LEU A 58 -8.41 -11.04 10.47
CA LEU A 58 -6.99 -10.75 10.63
C LEU A 58 -6.29 -10.43 9.31
N GLN A 59 -7.00 -10.46 8.18
CA GLN A 59 -6.42 -10.30 6.85
C GLN A 59 -6.91 -9.02 6.17
N LEU A 60 -5.98 -8.39 5.45
CA LEU A 60 -6.19 -7.20 4.61
C LEU A 60 -5.47 -7.41 3.29
N THR A 61 -6.11 -7.09 2.18
CA THR A 61 -5.47 -7.07 0.86
C THR A 61 -5.24 -5.63 0.44
N ILE A 62 -4.03 -5.32 -0.04
CA ILE A 62 -3.67 -4.00 -0.56
C ILE A 62 -3.24 -4.15 -2.01
N GLY A 63 -3.84 -3.35 -2.89
CA GLY A 63 -3.43 -3.22 -4.28
C GLY A 63 -2.56 -1.99 -4.50
N PHE A 64 -1.49 -2.16 -5.27
CA PHE A 64 -0.67 -1.07 -5.79
C PHE A 64 -0.67 -1.08 -7.31
N LYS A 65 -0.73 0.12 -7.91
CA LYS A 65 -0.52 0.30 -9.34
C LYS A 65 0.95 0.09 -9.69
N ASP A 66 1.23 -0.88 -10.55
CA ASP A 66 2.56 -1.10 -11.13
C ASP A 66 2.79 -0.11 -12.28
N LEU A 67 3.73 0.82 -12.06
CA LEU A 67 4.14 1.82 -13.05
C LEU A 67 5.12 1.25 -14.09
N SER A 68 5.71 0.08 -13.83
CA SER A 68 6.80 -0.51 -14.62
C SER A 68 6.28 -1.33 -15.80
N HIS A 69 5.09 -1.95 -15.66
CA HIS A 69 4.55 -2.90 -16.63
C HIS A 69 3.15 -2.56 -17.16
N GLY A 70 2.82 -1.26 -17.18
CA GLY A 70 1.59 -0.75 -17.80
C GLY A 70 0.35 -1.07 -16.96
N SER A 71 0.05 -0.21 -16.00
CA SER A 71 -1.21 -0.16 -15.22
C SER A 71 -1.71 -1.49 -14.64
N LYS A 72 -0.84 -2.51 -14.49
CA LYS A 72 -1.21 -3.75 -13.81
C LYS A 72 -1.25 -3.50 -12.32
N GLU A 73 -2.20 -4.10 -11.64
CA GLU A 73 -2.30 -4.03 -10.19
C GLU A 73 -1.50 -5.18 -9.57
N GLN A 74 -0.69 -4.85 -8.56
CA GLN A 74 0.01 -5.82 -7.73
C GLN A 74 -0.66 -5.89 -6.35
N LEU A 75 -1.16 -7.08 -6.00
CA LEU A 75 -1.86 -7.32 -4.75
C LEU A 75 -0.92 -7.92 -3.69
N TYR A 76 -1.07 -7.44 -2.46
CA TYR A 76 -0.37 -7.94 -1.28
C TYR A 76 -1.39 -8.34 -0.22
N VAL A 77 -1.25 -9.56 0.31
CA VAL A 77 -2.09 -10.07 1.39
C VAL A 77 -1.33 -9.96 2.70
N LEU A 78 -1.87 -9.18 3.63
CA LEU A 78 -1.26 -8.90 4.92
C LEU A 78 -2.01 -9.66 6.01
N GLN A 79 -1.25 -10.28 6.92
CA GLN A 79 -1.78 -11.01 8.06
C GLN A 79 -1.40 -10.28 9.35
N PHE A 80 -2.39 -9.96 10.18
CA PHE A 80 -2.24 -9.22 11.41
C PHE A 80 -2.36 -10.12 12.64
N GLU A 81 -1.77 -9.68 13.76
CA GLU A 81 -1.84 -10.39 15.05
C GLU A 81 -3.21 -10.21 15.74
N SER A 82 -3.96 -9.16 15.41
CA SER A 82 -5.31 -8.92 15.93
C SER A 82 -6.17 -8.11 14.95
N PRO A 83 -7.52 -8.20 15.04
CA PRO A 83 -8.41 -7.40 14.20
C PRO A 83 -8.24 -5.89 14.42
N GLN A 84 -7.95 -5.47 15.66
CA GLN A 84 -7.73 -4.06 15.99
C GLN A 84 -6.49 -3.49 15.29
N HIS A 85 -5.41 -4.26 15.20
CA HIS A 85 -4.22 -3.83 14.44
C HIS A 85 -4.49 -3.75 12.94
N ARG A 86 -5.27 -4.69 12.39
CA ARG A 86 -5.70 -4.64 10.99
C ARG A 86 -6.52 -3.38 10.73
N GLU A 87 -7.49 -3.07 11.60
CA GLU A 87 -8.35 -1.90 11.45
C GLU A 87 -7.58 -0.59 11.57
N ALA A 88 -6.71 -0.47 12.58
CA ALA A 88 -5.86 0.71 12.73
C ALA A 88 -4.95 0.94 11.52
N PHE A 89 -4.42 -0.14 10.93
CA PHE A 89 -3.61 -0.05 9.72
C PHE A 89 -4.44 0.35 8.49
N HIS A 90 -5.64 -0.23 8.33
CA HIS A 90 -6.58 0.13 7.27
C HIS A 90 -6.98 1.62 7.32
N GLU A 91 -7.38 2.12 8.49
CA GLU A 91 -7.73 3.53 8.68
C GLU A 91 -6.52 4.46 8.49
N SER A 92 -5.30 4.00 8.81
CA SER A 92 -4.09 4.78 8.54
C SER A 92 -3.85 4.99 7.04
N ILE A 93 -4.12 3.97 6.21
CA ILE A 93 -4.01 4.13 4.75
C ILE A 93 -5.09 5.08 4.24
N ARG A 94 -6.33 4.95 4.71
CA ARG A 94 -7.40 5.88 4.35
C ARG A 94 -7.02 7.33 4.72
N ALA A 95 -6.58 7.54 5.96
CA ALA A 95 -6.13 8.85 6.42
C ALA A 95 -5.01 9.41 5.52
N MET A 96 -4.01 8.59 5.16
CA MET A 96 -2.95 8.98 4.24
C MET A 96 -3.47 9.48 2.89
N GLN A 97 -4.50 8.82 2.34
CA GLN A 97 -5.13 9.22 1.07
C GLN A 97 -5.95 10.50 1.19
N ASP A 98 -6.59 10.70 2.36
CA ASP A 98 -7.47 11.84 2.62
C ASP A 98 -6.71 13.12 3.03
N ILE A 99 -5.46 13.05 3.48
CA ILE A 99 -4.69 14.25 3.84
C ILE A 99 -4.57 15.14 2.58
N PRO A 100 -5.18 16.34 2.55
CA PRO A 100 -5.11 17.21 1.39
C PRO A 100 -3.64 17.60 1.14
N LEU A 101 -3.20 17.49 -0.12
CA LEU A 101 -1.95 18.13 -0.53
C LEU A 101 -2.19 19.64 -0.41
N TRP A 102 -1.66 20.26 0.64
CA TRP A 102 -1.68 21.72 0.72
C TRP A 102 -0.84 22.25 -0.45
N CYS A 103 -1.52 22.69 -1.50
CA CYS A 103 -0.92 23.41 -2.59
C CYS A 103 -0.86 24.89 -2.17
N PRO A 104 0.32 25.47 -1.95
CA PRO A 104 0.42 26.92 -1.78
C PRO A 104 -0.17 27.60 -3.02
N PRO A 105 -0.69 28.84 -2.89
CA PRO A 105 -1.46 29.55 -3.93
C PRO A 105 -0.75 29.79 -5.30
N LEU A 106 0.45 29.24 -5.49
CA LEU A 106 1.23 29.27 -6.74
C LEU A 106 0.98 28.06 -7.67
N CYS A 107 0.41 26.94 -7.23
CA CYS A 107 0.02 25.86 -8.16
C CYS A 107 -1.32 26.17 -8.84
N LYS A 108 -1.36 27.22 -9.65
CA LYS A 108 -2.43 27.40 -10.64
C LYS A 108 -2.18 26.45 -11.81
N ALA A 109 -3.13 25.57 -12.08
CA ALA A 109 -3.18 24.81 -13.32
C ALA A 109 -3.17 25.79 -14.51
N GLY A 110 -2.11 25.78 -15.31
CA GLY A 110 -2.06 26.50 -16.59
C GLY A 110 -1.16 27.72 -16.71
N GLN A 111 -0.19 27.97 -15.83
CA GLN A 111 0.85 28.95 -16.19
C GLN A 111 1.87 28.31 -17.15
N PRO A 112 2.11 28.88 -18.34
CA PRO A 112 3.17 28.41 -19.22
C PRO A 112 4.51 28.53 -18.49
N GLN A 113 5.32 27.47 -18.55
CA GLN A 113 6.72 27.53 -18.16
C GLN A 113 7.32 28.76 -18.84
N SER A 114 7.66 29.77 -18.07
CA SER A 114 8.42 30.90 -18.58
C SER A 114 9.80 30.35 -18.92
N THR A 115 10.07 30.18 -20.20
CA THR A 115 11.38 29.86 -20.73
C THR A 115 12.35 30.90 -20.18
N ILE A 116 13.25 30.48 -19.30
CA ILE A 116 14.40 31.31 -18.94
C ILE A 116 15.29 31.35 -20.18
N THR A 117 15.64 32.57 -20.55
CA THR A 117 16.30 33.03 -21.78
C THR A 117 17.60 32.32 -22.07
#